data_AF-A0A1F8TZ33-F1
#
_entry.id   AF-A0A1F8TZ33-F1
#
_cell.length_a   1.000
_cell.length_b   1.000
_cell.length_c   1.000
_cell.angle_alpha   90.00
_cell.angle_beta   90.00
_cell.angle_gamma   90.00
#
_symmetry.space_group_name_H-M   'P 1'
#
loop_
_entity.id
_entity.type
_entity.pdbx_description
1 polymer ?
#
loop_
_entity_poly.entity_id
_entity_poly.type
_entity_poly.pdbx_seq_one_letter_code
_entity_poly.pdbx_strand_id
1 'polypeptide(L)'
;MPPDVRDQVKLVCKVVGNRVTLSECRPYYNDPSSWSEMPIAQFEYSASAKVWSLYAYDRNDKRKSYSKGPLEQLIQEVDKDATGIFWG
;
A
#
# COMPACT_ATOMS: atom_id res chain seq x y z
N MET A 1 1.58 29.16 -2.46
CA MET A 1 0.90 27.87 -2.23
C MET A 1 0.61 27.79 -0.73
N PRO A 2 -0.62 27.51 -0.29
CA PRO A 2 -0.91 27.39 1.13
C PRO A 2 -0.13 26.21 1.74
N PRO A 3 0.38 26.34 2.97
CA PRO A 3 1.20 25.30 3.62
C PRO A 3 0.47 23.97 3.83
N ASP A 4 -0.86 24.00 3.76
CA ASP A 4 -1.77 22.89 4.06
C ASP A 4 -1.75 21.73 3.03
N VAL A 5 -1.26 21.98 1.80
CA VAL A 5 -1.28 20.95 0.73
C VAL A 5 -0.06 20.03 0.78
N ARG A 6 1.03 20.45 1.45
CA ARG A 6 2.29 19.68 1.51
C ARG A 6 2.18 18.37 2.31
N ASP A 7 1.19 18.28 3.20
CA ASP A 7 0.99 17.13 4.09
C ASP A 7 -0.16 16.22 3.64
N GLN A 8 -0.73 16.45 2.44
CA GLN A 8 -1.85 15.65 1.95
C GLN A 8 -1.39 14.31 1.40
N VAL A 9 -1.32 13.33 2.30
CA VAL A 9 -1.23 11.91 1.96
C VAL A 9 -2.61 11.42 1.51
N LYS A 10 -2.69 10.81 0.34
CA LYS A 10 -3.89 10.11 -0.16
C LYS A 10 -3.61 8.63 -0.27
N LEU A 11 -4.50 7.79 0.24
CA LEU A 11 -4.45 6.36 -0.02
C LEU A 11 -5.24 6.03 -1.27
N VAL A 12 -4.62 5.30 -2.19
CA VAL A 12 -5.22 4.86 -3.44
C VAL A 12 -5.23 3.34 -3.45
N CYS A 13 -6.41 2.77 -3.71
CA CYS A 13 -6.58 1.33 -3.90
C CYS A 13 -6.79 1.04 -5.38
N LYS A 14 -5.94 0.21 -5.97
CA LYS A 14 -6.05 -0.23 -7.36
C LYS A 14 -6.33 -1.73 -7.41
N VAL A 15 -7.43 -2.11 -8.04
CA VAL A 15 -7.81 -3.51 -8.22
C VAL A 15 -7.56 -3.94 -9.66
N VAL A 16 -6.78 -5.00 -9.84
CA VAL A 16 -6.48 -5.59 -11.15
C VAL A 16 -6.59 -7.11 -11.04
N GLY A 17 -7.66 -7.68 -11.60
CA GLY A 17 -7.92 -9.12 -11.49
C GLY A 17 -8.10 -9.56 -10.03
N ASN A 18 -7.25 -10.49 -9.56
CA ASN A 18 -7.23 -10.97 -8.19
C ASN A 18 -6.26 -10.21 -7.26
N ARG A 19 -5.72 -9.08 -7.73
CA ARG A 19 -4.76 -8.25 -7.00
C ARG A 19 -5.38 -6.93 -6.59
N VAL A 20 -5.10 -6.53 -5.36
CA VAL A 20 -5.41 -5.21 -4.81
C VAL A 20 -4.11 -4.59 -4.35
N THR A 21 -3.71 -3.48 -4.97
CA THR A 21 -2.54 -2.71 -4.56
C THR A 21 -3.02 -1.48 -3.80
N LEU A 22 -2.51 -1.32 -2.58
CA LEU A 22 -2.66 -0.11 -1.78
C LEU A 22 -1.40 0.72 -1.99
N SER A 23 -1.60 1.97 -2.42
CA SER A 23 -0.53 2.92 -2.67
C SER A 23 -0.76 4.20 -1.89
N GLU A 24 0.33 4.81 -1.49
CA GLU A 24 0.36 6.13 -0.92
C GLU A 24 0.68 7.15 -2.02
N CYS A 25 -0.16 8.17 -2.15
CA CYS A 25 -0.01 9.25 -3.10
C CYS A 25 0.33 10.55 -2.37
N ARG A 26 1.50 11.11 -2.67
CA ARG A 26 1.96 12.40 -2.12
C ARG A 26 2.20 13.41 -3.24
N PRO A 27 1.91 14.70 -3.02
CA PRO A 27 2.33 15.75 -3.95
C PRO A 27 3.86 15.82 -3.98
N TYR A 28 4.42 15.99 -5.18
CA TYR A 28 5.87 16.11 -5.34
C TYR A 28 6.35 17.41 -4.70
N TYR A 29 7.47 17.35 -3.96
CA TYR A 29 7.94 18.47 -3.14
C TYR A 29 8.21 19.75 -3.96
N ASN A 30 8.64 19.59 -5.22
CA ASN A 30 9.02 20.69 -6.11
C ASN A 30 7.92 21.11 -7.09
N ASP A 31 6.96 20.24 -7.35
CA ASP A 31 5.84 20.50 -8.26
C ASP A 31 4.56 19.88 -7.69
N PRO A 32 3.70 20.65 -7.00
CA PRO A 32 2.48 20.13 -6.39
C PRO A 32 1.40 19.71 -7.41
N SER A 33 1.62 19.99 -8.70
CA SER A 33 0.79 19.47 -9.80
C SER A 33 1.12 18.01 -10.12
N SER A 34 2.33 17.55 -9.76
CA SER A 34 2.80 16.19 -9.90
C SER A 34 2.57 15.40 -8.61
N TRP A 35 1.97 14.21 -8.74
CA TRP A 35 1.74 13.30 -7.62
C TRP A 35 2.63 12.06 -7.79
N SER A 36 3.28 11.65 -6.71
CA SER A 36 4.04 10.39 -6.66
C SER A 36 3.19 9.33 -5.99
N GLU A 37 2.96 8.23 -6.69
CA GLU A 37 2.28 7.03 -6.19
C GLU A 37 3.35 6.01 -5.77
N MET A 38 3.32 5.58 -4.51
CA MET A 38 4.24 4.59 -3.95
C MET A 38 3.44 3.40 -3.44
N PRO A 39 3.61 2.19 -4.00
CA PRO A 39 2.91 1.01 -3.50
C PRO A 39 3.44 0.63 -2.11
N ILE A 40 2.54 0.46 -1.16
CA ILE A 40 2.88 0.10 0.22
C ILE A 40 2.55 -1.35 0.54
N ALA A 41 1.43 -1.83 0.02
CA ALA A 41 0.95 -3.19 0.23
C ALA A 41 0.27 -3.73 -1.01
N GLN A 42 0.41 -5.03 -1.25
CA GLN A 42 -0.38 -5.73 -2.26
C GLN A 42 -1.03 -6.97 -1.65
N PHE A 43 -2.33 -7.09 -1.85
CA PHE A 43 -3.13 -8.26 -1.53
C PHE A 43 -3.37 -9.05 -2.82
N GLU A 44 -3.14 -10.36 -2.79
CA GLU A 44 -3.38 -11.25 -3.93
C GLU A 44 -4.23 -12.44 -3.49
N TYR A 45 -5.36 -12.66 -4.15
CA TYR A 45 -6.25 -13.78 -3.85
C TYR A 45 -5.86 -15.03 -4.63
N SER A 46 -5.56 -16.12 -3.91
CA SER A 46 -5.35 -17.44 -4.51
C SER A 46 -6.64 -18.25 -4.49
N ALA A 47 -7.30 -18.38 -5.64
CA ALA A 47 -8.55 -19.15 -5.76
C ALA A 47 -8.36 -20.63 -5.38
N SER A 48 -7.22 -21.25 -5.75
CA SER A 48 -6.92 -22.65 -5.44
C SER A 48 -6.79 -22.91 -3.94
N ALA A 49 -6.22 -21.96 -3.20
CA ALA A 49 -5.98 -22.07 -1.76
C ALA A 49 -7.07 -21.37 -0.93
N LYS A 50 -7.97 -20.61 -1.57
CA LYS A 50 -9.01 -19.77 -0.97
C LYS A 50 -8.50 -18.83 0.13
N VAL A 51 -7.28 -18.31 -0.04
CA VAL A 51 -6.63 -17.39 0.92
C VAL A 51 -6.05 -16.19 0.20
N TRP A 52 -5.88 -15.10 0.95
CA TRP A 52 -5.16 -13.91 0.51
C TRP A 52 -3.70 -13.98 0.94
N SER A 53 -2.82 -13.47 0.09
CA SER A 53 -1.42 -13.22 0.40
C SER A 53 -1.19 -11.71 0.47
N LEU A 54 -0.54 -11.27 1.55
CA LEU A 54 -0.09 -9.90 1.74
C LEU A 54 1.38 -9.81 1.39
N TYR A 55 1.71 -8.83 0.55
CA TYR A 55 3.06 -8.45 0.21
C TYR A 55 3.32 -7.01 0.66
N ALA A 56 4.52 -6.76 1.16
CA ALA A 56 5.06 -5.43 1.45
C ALA A 56 6.07 -5.03 0.38
N TYR A 57 6.33 -3.74 0.22
CA TYR A 57 7.36 -3.22 -0.67
C TYR A 57 8.54 -2.70 0.14
N ASP A 58 9.75 -3.14 -0.22
CA ASP A 58 10.98 -2.56 0.34
C ASP A 58 11.26 -1.18 -0.30
N ARG A 59 12.16 -0.39 0.29
CA ARG A 59 12.64 0.91 -0.23
C ARG A 59 13.09 0.93 -1.69
N ASN A 60 13.36 -0.24 -2.29
CA ASN A 60 13.73 -0.38 -3.70
C ASN A 60 12.55 -0.81 -4.60
N ASP A 61 11.30 -0.61 -4.15
CA ASP A 61 10.06 -1.08 -4.80
C ASP A 61 10.00 -2.62 -4.98
N LYS A 62 10.80 -3.36 -4.19
CA LYS A 62 10.85 -4.82 -4.30
C LYS A 62 9.79 -5.44 -3.42
N ARG A 63 8.82 -6.09 -4.06
CA ARG A 63 7.77 -6.88 -3.40
C ARG A 63 8.36 -8.04 -2.57
N LYS A 64 7.93 -8.16 -1.32
CA LYS A 64 8.28 -9.23 -0.37
C LYS A 64 7.02 -9.85 0.23
N SER A 65 7.00 -11.17 0.35
CA SER A 65 5.90 -11.87 1.03
C SER A 65 5.93 -11.53 2.51
N TYR A 66 4.79 -11.12 3.06
CA TYR A 66 4.66 -10.76 4.48
C TYR A 66 3.86 -11.83 5.24
N SER A 67 2.60 -12.06 4.85
CA SER A 67 1.72 -13.03 5.52
C SER A 67 0.63 -13.56 4.59
N LYS A 68 -0.14 -14.53 5.06
CA LYS A 68 -1.30 -15.11 4.35
C LYS A 68 -2.45 -15.36 5.31
N GLY A 69 -3.68 -15.16 4.86
CA GLY A 69 -4.86 -15.33 5.70
C GLY A 69 -6.13 -14.75 5.13
N PRO A 70 -7.17 -14.57 5.96
CA PRO A 70 -8.36 -13.81 5.61
C PRO A 70 -8.02 -12.35 5.32
N LEU A 71 -8.65 -11.76 4.30
CA LEU A 71 -8.37 -10.39 3.87
C LEU A 71 -8.50 -9.38 5.01
N GLU A 72 -9.56 -9.49 5.82
CA GLU A 72 -9.85 -8.58 6.94
C GLU A 72 -8.71 -8.54 7.96
N GLN A 73 -8.12 -9.69 8.28
CA GLN A 73 -6.96 -9.75 9.18
C GLN A 73 -5.74 -9.06 8.55
N LEU A 74 -5.48 -9.30 7.27
CA LEU A 74 -4.36 -8.68 6.57
C LEU A 74 -4.51 -7.16 6.48
N ILE A 75 -5.73 -6.65 6.28
CA ILE A 75 -6.01 -5.21 6.30
C ILE A 75 -5.72 -4.62 7.70
N GLN A 76 -6.15 -5.31 8.77
CA GLN A 76 -5.86 -4.86 10.14
C GLN A 76 -4.36 -4.85 10.46
N GLU A 77 -3.60 -5.81 9.93
CA GLU A 77 -2.14 -5.83 10.09
C GLU A 77 -1.48 -4.64 9.39
N VAL A 78 -1.94 -4.29 8.18
CA VAL A 78 -1.47 -3.10 7.46
C VAL A 78 -1.87 -1.82 8.20
N ASP A 79 -3.12 -1.70 8.67
CA ASP A 79 -3.60 -0.52 9.38
C ASP A 79 -2.85 -0.27 10.69
N LYS A 80 -2.65 -1.32 11.51
CA LYS A 80 -1.90 -1.22 12.77
C LYS A 80 -0.41 -1.00 12.54
N ASP A 81 0.14 -1.62 11.51
CA ASP A 81 1.56 -1.68 11.17
C ASP A 81 2.50 -1.71 12.38
N ALA A 82 2.31 -2.69 13.26
CA ALA A 82 3.12 -2.81 14.47
C ALA A 82 4.63 -2.94 14.19
N THR A 83 4.99 -3.31 12.96
CA THR A 83 6.37 -3.48 12.49
C THR A 83 6.98 -2.22 11.85
N GLY A 84 6.16 -1.22 11.48
CA GLY A 84 6.61 -0.05 10.71
C GLY A 84 7.00 -0.36 9.27
N ILE A 85 6.55 -1.49 8.70
CA ILE A 85 6.93 -1.94 7.36
C ILE A 85 6.06 -1.28 6.28
N PHE A 86 4.84 -0.88 6.62
CA PHE A 86 3.87 -0.34 5.65
C PHE A 86 3.84 1.19 5.65
N TRP A 87 4.02 1.84 6.81
CA TRP A 87 3.92 3.30 6.97
C TRP A 87 5.21 3.97 7.45
N GLY A 88 6.32 3.23 7.56
CA GLY A 88 7.62 3.70 8.07
C GLY A 88 8.42 4.58 7.12
#